data_AF-A0A1S3DLU7-F1
#
_entry.id   AF-A0A1S3DLU7-F1
#
_cell.length_a   1.000
_cell.length_b   1.000
_cell.length_c   1.000
_cell.angle_alpha   90.00
_cell.angle_beta   90.00
_cell.angle_gamma   90.00
#
_symmetry.space_group_name_H-M   'P 1'
#
loop_
_entity.id
_entity.type
_entity.pdbx_description
1 polymer ?
#
loop_
_entity_poly.entity_id
_entity_poly.type
_entity_poly.pdbx_seq_one_letter_code
_entity_poly.pdbx_strand_id
1 'polypeptide(L)'
;MERKSSIELLNSESGHHCNASSDSLGSDSKSSSLNSKLGQEPAQPSNNNEPIQTSRPDDLPLLPGEIIQGFAREVTYLCPYSGPARGILSVTNYKLYFRSIDRETPYVVEVPLGVVSRVEKSSHAKPLL
;
A
#
# COMPACT_ATOMS: atom_id res chain seq x y z
N MET A 1 -14.03 -55.80 -14.02
CA MET A 1 -12.89 -54.96 -14.43
C MET A 1 -13.30 -54.13 -15.63
N GLU A 2 -13.10 -52.82 -15.55
CA GLU A 2 -13.60 -51.89 -16.56
C GLU A 2 -12.65 -51.68 -17.75
N ARG A 3 -13.07 -50.81 -18.66
CA ARG A 3 -12.76 -50.89 -20.09
C ARG A 3 -11.39 -50.31 -20.43
N LYS A 4 -10.75 -50.94 -21.41
CA LYS A 4 -9.65 -50.38 -22.19
C LYS A 4 -10.21 -49.25 -23.07
N SER A 5 -9.51 -48.13 -23.20
CA SER A 5 -9.58 -47.33 -24.44
C SER A 5 -8.29 -46.56 -24.64
N SER A 6 -7.75 -46.66 -25.85
CA SER A 6 -6.50 -46.03 -26.27
C SER A 6 -6.68 -44.52 -26.46
N ILE A 7 -5.57 -43.79 -26.35
CA ILE A 7 -5.45 -42.42 -26.87
C ILE A 7 -5.33 -42.49 -28.40
N GLU A 8 -6.28 -41.90 -29.12
CA GLU A 8 -6.24 -41.70 -30.57
C GLU A 8 -6.22 -40.20 -30.87
N LEU A 9 -5.35 -39.80 -31.79
CA LEU A 9 -5.13 -38.43 -32.23
C LEU A 9 -6.10 -38.08 -33.36
N LEU A 10 -6.79 -36.94 -33.30
CA LEU A 10 -7.35 -36.29 -34.49
C LEU A 10 -7.27 -34.76 -34.41
N ASN A 11 -6.46 -34.17 -35.29
CA ASN A 11 -6.62 -32.79 -35.75
C ASN A 11 -7.87 -32.71 -36.66
N SER A 12 -8.57 -31.57 -36.63
CA SER A 12 -9.41 -31.13 -37.76
C SER A 12 -9.39 -29.61 -37.85
N GLU A 13 -8.71 -29.12 -38.88
CA GLU A 13 -8.79 -27.74 -39.37
C GLU A 13 -9.99 -27.63 -40.32
N SER A 14 -10.82 -26.61 -40.16
CA SER A 14 -11.72 -26.11 -41.22
C SER A 14 -12.22 -24.72 -40.86
N GLY A 15 -12.01 -23.75 -41.75
CA GLY A 15 -12.53 -22.39 -41.62
C GLY A 15 -13.15 -21.92 -42.93
N HIS A 16 -14.08 -20.97 -42.86
CA HIS A 16 -14.62 -20.29 -44.04
C HIS A 16 -14.89 -18.80 -43.77
N HIS A 17 -14.69 -17.99 -44.82
CA HIS A 17 -14.84 -16.54 -44.85
C HIS A 17 -16.23 -16.02 -44.42
N CYS A 18 -16.25 -14.78 -43.91
CA CYS A 18 -17.32 -13.83 -44.21
C CYS A 18 -16.76 -12.40 -44.35
N ASN A 19 -16.91 -11.82 -45.54
CA ASN A 19 -16.50 -10.45 -45.88
C ASN A 19 -17.75 -9.62 -46.17
N ALA A 20 -17.95 -8.47 -45.49
CA ALA A 20 -18.79 -7.36 -45.96
C ALA A 20 -18.58 -6.08 -45.12
N SER A 21 -18.32 -4.95 -45.78
CA SER A 21 -18.47 -3.58 -45.24
C SER A 21 -19.98 -3.24 -45.06
N SER A 22 -20.48 -2.16 -44.45
CA SER A 22 -19.95 -0.86 -43.96
C SER A 22 -21.05 -0.24 -43.02
N ASP A 23 -21.01 0.98 -42.44
CA ASP A 23 -20.13 2.15 -42.58
C ASP A 23 -20.06 3.00 -41.26
N SER A 24 -19.61 4.24 -41.40
CA SER A 24 -19.23 5.30 -40.45
C SER A 24 -20.35 6.08 -39.74
N LEU A 25 -20.07 6.54 -38.51
CA LEU A 25 -20.38 7.90 -38.04
C LEU A 25 -19.22 8.43 -37.19
N GLY A 26 -18.68 9.59 -37.55
CA GLY A 26 -17.54 10.22 -36.86
C GLY A 26 -17.96 11.10 -35.68
N SER A 27 -17.00 11.36 -34.78
CA SER A 27 -17.10 12.38 -33.75
C SER A 27 -15.75 13.06 -33.58
N ASP A 28 -15.60 14.23 -34.20
CA ASP A 28 -14.46 15.12 -33.94
C ASP A 28 -14.49 15.64 -32.50
N SER A 29 -13.34 15.71 -31.85
CA SER A 29 -13.15 16.58 -30.68
C SER A 29 -11.72 17.11 -30.64
N LYS A 30 -11.62 18.43 -30.47
CA LYS A 30 -10.44 19.21 -30.86
C LYS A 30 -9.41 19.33 -29.74
N SER A 31 -8.15 19.36 -30.12
CA SER A 31 -7.05 19.83 -29.28
C SER A 31 -7.19 21.32 -28.95
N SER A 32 -6.98 21.70 -27.69
CA SER A 32 -6.60 23.04 -27.27
C SER A 32 -5.49 22.90 -26.22
N SER A 33 -4.25 23.26 -26.54
CA SER A 33 -3.67 24.62 -26.53
C SER A 33 -2.95 24.89 -25.21
N LEU A 34 -1.62 24.89 -25.30
CA LEU A 34 -0.70 25.33 -24.25
C LEU A 34 -1.03 26.78 -23.85
N ASN A 35 -1.11 27.06 -22.54
CA ASN A 35 -1.13 28.45 -22.05
C ASN A 35 0.19 28.77 -21.33
N SER A 36 0.71 29.98 -21.56
CA SER A 36 2.05 30.38 -21.11
C SER A 36 2.04 31.68 -20.30
N LYS A 37 2.95 31.74 -19.32
CA LYS A 37 3.50 32.95 -18.65
C LYS A 37 2.55 34.06 -18.15
N LEU A 38 2.37 34.11 -16.83
CA LEU A 38 2.48 35.31 -15.96
C LEU A 38 2.57 34.75 -14.51
N GLY A 39 3.41 35.18 -13.57
CA GLY A 39 4.17 36.42 -13.38
C GLY A 39 3.82 37.00 -12.00
N GLN A 40 4.83 37.32 -11.18
CA GLN A 40 4.76 37.98 -9.85
C GLN A 40 4.65 37.06 -8.60
N GLU A 41 5.74 37.08 -7.82
CA GLU A 41 5.79 36.87 -6.37
C GLU A 41 5.32 38.17 -5.67
N PRO A 42 4.66 38.08 -4.51
CA PRO A 42 5.33 38.61 -3.33
C PRO A 42 5.20 37.71 -2.08
N ALA A 43 6.31 37.58 -1.35
CA ALA A 43 6.39 36.92 -0.06
C ALA A 43 5.65 37.70 1.04
N GLN A 44 5.01 36.98 1.96
CA GLN A 44 4.96 37.37 3.38
C GLN A 44 4.92 36.12 4.29
N PRO A 45 5.45 36.21 5.53
CA PRO A 45 5.76 35.05 6.35
C PRO A 45 4.61 34.67 7.30
N SER A 46 4.52 33.38 7.61
CA SER A 46 3.81 32.89 8.80
C SER A 46 4.79 32.17 9.70
N ASN A 47 5.22 32.88 10.76
CA ASN A 47 6.07 32.32 11.80
C ASN A 47 5.32 31.21 12.56
N ASN A 48 6.05 30.12 12.80
CA ASN A 48 6.13 29.37 14.06
C ASN A 48 4.88 29.35 14.96
N ASN A 49 4.22 28.19 15.06
CA ASN A 49 4.14 27.39 16.30
C ASN A 49 3.14 26.23 16.16
N GLU A 50 3.36 25.32 15.22
CA GLU A 50 2.70 24.01 15.27
C GLU A 50 3.49 23.10 16.23
N PRO A 51 2.90 22.63 17.35
CA PRO A 51 3.57 21.69 18.24
C PRO A 51 3.77 20.36 17.51
N ILE A 52 4.96 19.76 17.68
CA ILE A 52 5.42 18.47 17.15
C ILE A 52 4.27 17.60 16.61
N GLN A 53 4.20 17.50 15.27
CA GLN A 53 3.16 16.73 14.60
C GLN A 53 3.24 15.27 15.05
N THR A 54 2.27 14.85 15.86
CA THR A 54 2.12 13.50 16.40
C THR A 54 1.57 12.56 15.31
N SER A 55 2.38 12.36 14.27
CA SER A 55 2.18 11.52 13.08
C SER A 55 0.74 11.06 12.87
N ARG A 56 0.00 11.82 12.07
CA ARG A 56 -1.34 11.41 11.59
C ARG A 56 -1.24 10.05 10.89
N PRO A 57 -2.32 9.23 10.93
CA PRO A 57 -2.38 7.99 10.17
C PRO A 57 -2.28 8.21 8.64
N ASP A 58 -2.49 9.46 8.19
CA ASP A 58 -2.34 9.91 6.80
C ASP A 58 -0.91 9.74 6.24
N ASP A 59 0.12 9.62 7.09
CA ASP A 59 1.54 9.51 6.69
C ASP A 59 2.01 8.04 6.53
N LEU A 60 1.06 7.10 6.46
CA LEU A 60 1.29 5.68 6.19
C LEU A 60 1.20 5.40 4.68
N PRO A 61 2.26 4.92 3.99
CA PRO A 61 2.17 4.57 2.57
C PRO A 61 1.31 3.31 2.38
N LEU A 62 0.08 3.52 1.90
CA LEU A 62 -0.93 2.49 1.60
C LEU A 62 -0.92 2.10 0.11
N LEU A 63 -1.07 0.81 -0.17
CA LEU A 63 -1.33 0.28 -1.51
C LEU A 63 -2.82 0.43 -1.91
N PRO A 64 -3.17 0.39 -3.21
CA PRO A 64 -4.58 0.38 -3.63
C PRO A 64 -5.36 -0.79 -3.01
N GLY A 65 -6.44 -0.49 -2.28
CA GLY A 65 -7.23 -1.49 -1.55
C GLY A 65 -6.68 -1.87 -0.17
N GLU A 66 -5.55 -1.29 0.25
CA GLU A 66 -5.04 -1.41 1.62
C GLU A 66 -5.83 -0.47 2.55
N ILE A 67 -6.28 -1.00 3.68
CA ILE A 67 -7.09 -0.29 4.68
C ILE A 67 -6.53 -0.50 6.09
N ILE A 68 -6.47 0.58 6.87
CA ILE A 68 -6.03 0.56 8.26
C ILE A 68 -7.11 -0.14 9.11
N GLN A 69 -6.70 -1.18 9.85
CA GLN A 69 -7.54 -1.95 10.78
C GLN A 69 -7.42 -1.44 12.22
N GLY A 70 -6.27 -0.87 12.58
CA GLY A 70 -6.06 -0.29 13.90
C GLY A 70 -4.67 0.32 14.08
N PHE A 71 -4.49 1.02 15.20
CA PHE A 71 -3.21 1.59 15.60
C PHE A 71 -3.00 1.44 17.10
N ALA A 72 -1.74 1.28 17.51
CA ALA A 72 -1.30 1.33 18.89
C ALA A 72 -0.18 2.37 19.01
N ARG A 73 -0.38 3.35 19.91
CA ARG A 73 0.63 4.36 20.25
C ARG A 73 1.50 3.85 21.40
N GLU A 74 2.69 4.42 21.55
CA GLU A 74 3.64 4.10 22.63
C GLU A 74 4.09 2.63 22.67
N VAL A 75 4.10 1.98 21.50
CA VAL A 75 4.64 0.63 21.34
C VAL A 75 6.16 0.68 21.32
N THR A 76 6.80 -0.27 22.00
CA THR A 76 8.26 -0.42 21.97
C THR A 76 8.64 -1.61 21.09
N TYR A 77 9.25 -1.33 19.94
CA TYR A 77 9.93 -2.34 19.13
C TYR A 77 11.28 -2.71 19.76
N LEU A 78 11.56 -4.01 19.90
CA LEU A 78 12.83 -4.50 20.40
C LEU A 78 13.69 -4.97 19.22
N CYS A 79 14.54 -4.07 18.69
CA CYS A 79 15.46 -4.43 17.62
C CYS A 79 16.61 -5.29 18.18
N PRO A 80 16.89 -6.48 17.62
CA PRO A 80 17.99 -7.33 18.09
C PRO A 80 19.38 -6.71 17.88
N TYR A 81 19.51 -5.71 16.98
CA TYR A 81 20.78 -5.06 16.65
C TYR A 81 20.93 -3.64 17.22
N SER A 82 19.81 -2.92 17.40
CA SER A 82 19.81 -1.50 17.77
C SER A 82 19.05 -1.19 19.08
N GLY A 83 18.61 -2.22 19.79
CA GLY A 83 17.91 -2.11 21.06
C GLY A 83 16.46 -1.60 20.94
N PRO A 84 15.87 -1.16 22.07
CA PRO A 84 14.49 -0.66 22.10
C PRO A 84 14.30 0.63 21.29
N ALA A 85 13.17 0.74 20.61
CA ALA A 85 12.71 1.97 19.96
C ALA A 85 11.20 2.14 20.22
N ARG A 86 10.80 3.29 20.79
CA ARG A 86 9.39 3.64 20.98
C ARG A 86 8.80 4.24 19.71
N GLY A 87 7.54 3.94 19.43
CA GLY A 87 6.89 4.35 18.21
C GLY A 87 5.39 4.07 18.20
N ILE A 88 4.86 4.06 16.98
CA ILE A 88 3.46 3.76 16.68
C ILE A 88 3.46 2.53 15.78
N LEU A 89 2.60 1.55 16.12
CA LEU A 89 2.32 0.38 15.32
C LEU A 89 0.95 0.56 14.66
N SER A 90 0.93 0.66 13.33
CA SER A 90 -0.27 0.60 12.51
C SER A 90 -0.44 -0.82 11.96
N VAL A 91 -1.68 -1.30 11.94
CA VAL A 91 -2.06 -2.59 11.38
C VAL A 91 -3.01 -2.32 10.21
N THR A 92 -2.69 -2.84 9.03
CA THR A 92 -3.59 -2.82 7.87
C THR A 92 -4.12 -4.22 7.58
N ASN A 93 -4.95 -4.37 6.55
CA ASN A 93 -5.32 -5.68 5.99
C ASN A 93 -4.17 -6.34 5.19
N TYR A 94 -2.98 -5.73 5.09
CA TYR A 94 -1.86 -6.22 4.30
C TYR A 94 -0.54 -6.34 5.07
N LYS A 95 -0.19 -5.36 5.92
CA LYS A 95 1.07 -5.30 6.68
C LYS A 95 0.90 -4.79 8.10
N LEU A 96 1.86 -5.16 8.95
CA LEU A 96 2.22 -4.43 10.16
C LEU A 96 3.21 -3.33 9.76
N TYR A 97 2.97 -2.10 10.21
CA TYR A 97 3.84 -0.96 9.98
C TYR A 97 4.21 -0.32 11.31
N PHE A 98 5.49 -0.35 11.68
CA PHE A 98 6.01 0.35 12.84
C PHE A 98 6.86 1.55 12.40
N ARG A 99 6.67 2.70 13.06
CA ARG A 99 7.52 3.88 12.92
C ARG A 99 7.91 4.41 14.29
N SER A 100 9.22 4.55 14.54
CA SER A 100 9.71 5.15 15.79
C SER A 100 9.45 6.65 15.83
N ILE A 101 9.15 7.18 17.01
CA ILE A 101 8.91 8.62 17.24
C ILE A 101 10.05 9.33 18.01
N ASP A 102 10.93 8.56 18.66
CA ASP A 102 11.99 9.10 19.54
C ASP A 102 13.34 9.34 18.80
N ARG A 103 13.33 9.48 17.47
CA ARG A 103 14.55 9.66 16.64
C ARG A 103 14.31 10.67 15.52
N GLU A 104 15.32 11.50 15.25
CA GLU A 104 15.30 12.52 14.19
C GLU A 104 15.14 11.90 12.79
N THR A 105 15.84 10.78 12.53
CA THR A 105 15.51 9.87 11.42
C THR A 105 14.68 8.71 11.95
N PRO A 106 13.38 8.57 11.58
CA PRO A 106 12.54 7.48 12.05
C PRO A 106 13.05 6.11 11.59
N TYR A 107 13.12 5.16 12.52
CA TYR A 107 13.25 3.75 12.20
C TYR A 107 11.88 3.20 11.79
N VAL A 108 11.80 2.63 10.59
CA VAL A 108 10.57 2.08 10.00
C VAL A 108 10.72 0.58 9.80
N VAL A 109 9.70 -0.19 10.17
CA VAL A 109 9.61 -1.63 9.91
C VAL A 109 8.28 -1.93 9.23
N GLU A 110 8.33 -2.52 8.04
CA GLU A 110 7.17 -3.09 7.38
C GLU A 110 7.25 -4.62 7.42
N VAL A 111 6.18 -5.29 7.84
CA VAL A 111 6.08 -6.75 7.86
C VAL A 111 4.76 -7.17 7.21
N PRO A 112 4.79 -7.75 5.98
CA PRO A 112 3.58 -8.29 5.36
C PRO A 112 2.92 -9.35 6.24
N LEU A 113 1.60 -9.31 6.39
CA LEU A 113 0.88 -10.28 7.23
C LEU A 113 1.10 -11.73 6.79
N GLY A 114 1.34 -11.96 5.49
CA GLY A 114 1.67 -13.28 4.95
C GLY A 114 2.98 -13.90 5.43
N VAL A 115 3.91 -13.13 6.05
CA VAL A 115 5.11 -13.70 6.68
C VAL A 115 4.97 -13.93 8.19
N VAL A 116 3.86 -13.47 8.80
CA VAL A 116 3.59 -13.63 10.23
C VAL A 116 2.96 -15.00 10.47
N SER A 117 3.77 -15.99 10.86
CA SER A 117 3.30 -17.36 11.11
C SER A 117 2.56 -17.52 12.45
N ARG A 118 2.92 -16.74 13.46
CA ARG A 118 2.38 -16.78 14.84
C ARG A 118 2.39 -15.39 15.45
N VAL A 119 1.45 -15.13 16.36
CA VAL A 119 1.41 -13.95 17.23
C VAL A 119 1.23 -14.42 18.66
N GLU A 120 2.08 -13.93 19.57
CA GLU A 120 2.10 -14.39 20.97
C GLU A 120 2.01 -13.19 21.92
N LYS A 121 1.23 -13.35 23.00
CA LYS A 121 1.07 -12.31 24.03
C LYS A 121 2.15 -12.47 25.11
N SER A 122 3.22 -11.71 25.00
CA SER A 122 4.24 -11.57 26.05
C SER A 122 3.78 -10.56 27.12
N SER A 123 3.13 -11.04 28.18
CA SER A 123 2.75 -10.19 29.34
C SER A 123 3.56 -10.54 30.58
N HIS A 124 4.24 -9.54 31.15
CA HIS A 124 4.92 -9.65 32.44
C HIS A 124 4.11 -8.89 33.50
N ALA A 125 3.26 -9.59 34.24
CA ALA A 125 2.61 -9.01 35.42
C ALA A 125 3.61 -8.97 36.58
N LYS A 126 4.03 -7.78 37.00
CA LYS A 126 4.69 -7.62 38.31
C LYS A 126 3.60 -7.66 39.38
N PRO A 127 3.68 -8.53 40.40
CA PRO A 127 2.82 -8.40 41.56
C PRO A 127 3.10 -7.06 42.24
N LEU A 128 2.04 -6.35 42.61
CA LEU A 128 2.16 -5.21 43.53
C LEU A 128 2.49 -5.77 44.92
N LEU A 129 3.59 -5.28 45.49
CA LEU A 129 4.07 -5.52 46.85
C LEU A 129 3.75 -4.29 47.70
#